data_AF-A0A4D4JTD5-F1
#
_entry.id   AF-A0A4D4JTD5-F1
#
_cell.length_a   1.000
_cell.length_b   1.000
_cell.length_c   1.000
_cell.angle_alpha   90.00
_cell.angle_beta   90.00
_cell.angle_gamma   90.00
#
_symmetry.space_group_name_H-M   'P 1'
#
loop_
_entity.id
_entity.type
_entity.pdbx_description
1 polymer ?
#
loop_
_entity_poly.entity_id
_entity_poly.type
_entity_poly.pdbx_seq_one_letter_code
_entity_poly.pdbx_strand_id
1 'polypeptide(L)'
;MTVPVTPPDVIIPSPYPALGSPTFNEDAYATWTTVPGAITRVGEIAENAATNTQISHDNAVTALQAKDLAVTAAEEASASVNFLGFWEDQTGPAAKGVSVKHNNRIWRSVVAIANITLSEPGVSADWTTGDGGVVTQRVAVNTTMSAGVAYTGTASGIVMLAPATLLPGDVLEFMNATSQRSYMDFNGHTVKGQTPDSPMAIPPFRGFRLKYDGVTLA
;
A
#
# COMPACT_ATOMS: atom_id res chain seq x y z
N MET A 1 -11.47 1.24 -16.37
CA MET A 1 -11.00 -0.12 -16.73
C MET A 1 -10.96 -0.23 -18.23
N THR A 2 -9.87 -0.77 -18.76
CA THR A 2 -9.71 -1.04 -20.20
C THR A 2 -10.38 -2.36 -20.55
N VAL A 3 -11.02 -2.42 -21.72
CA VAL A 3 -11.77 -3.61 -22.18
C VAL A 3 -10.81 -4.54 -22.94
N PRO A 4 -10.83 -5.86 -22.68
CA PRO A 4 -10.05 -6.83 -23.45
C PRO A 4 -10.36 -6.78 -24.96
N VAL A 5 -9.36 -7.07 -25.78
CA VAL A 5 -9.52 -7.23 -27.23
C VAL A 5 -10.03 -8.63 -27.58
N THR A 6 -10.93 -8.71 -28.55
CA THR A 6 -11.46 -10.00 -29.01
C THR A 6 -10.44 -10.69 -29.93
N PRO A 7 -10.07 -11.96 -29.70
CA PRO A 7 -9.24 -12.71 -30.62
C PRO A 7 -9.88 -12.84 -32.01
N PRO A 8 -9.10 -12.77 -33.09
CA PRO A 8 -9.62 -12.97 -34.43
C PRO A 8 -9.96 -14.46 -34.69
N ASP A 9 -10.87 -14.74 -35.63
CA ASP A 9 -11.28 -16.11 -35.96
C ASP A 9 -10.14 -16.99 -36.44
N VAL A 10 -10.18 -18.30 -36.17
CA VAL A 10 -9.12 -19.22 -36.60
C VAL A 10 -9.28 -19.59 -38.08
N ILE A 11 -8.19 -19.53 -38.85
CA ILE A 11 -8.12 -20.12 -40.19
C ILE A 11 -7.70 -21.58 -40.04
N ILE A 12 -8.55 -22.50 -40.48
CA ILE A 12 -8.26 -23.94 -40.48
C ILE A 12 -7.70 -24.30 -41.86
N PRO A 13 -6.43 -24.76 -41.96
CA PRO A 13 -5.89 -25.22 -43.23
C PRO A 13 -6.68 -26.39 -43.80
N SER A 14 -6.71 -26.52 -45.12
CA SER A 14 -7.28 -27.70 -45.77
C SER A 14 -6.57 -28.97 -45.29
N PRO A 15 -7.29 -30.11 -45.17
CA PRO A 15 -6.70 -31.36 -44.71
C PRO A 15 -5.57 -31.82 -45.63
N TYR A 16 -4.60 -32.54 -45.06
CA TYR A 16 -3.49 -33.07 -45.84
C TYR A 16 -4.00 -34.14 -46.83
N PRO A 17 -3.55 -34.12 -48.10
CA PRO A 17 -4.00 -35.08 -49.09
C PRO A 17 -3.60 -36.52 -48.74
N ALA A 18 -4.50 -37.46 -48.99
CA ALA A 18 -4.20 -38.89 -48.82
C ALA A 18 -3.18 -39.36 -49.86
N LEU A 19 -2.21 -40.16 -49.41
CA LEU A 19 -1.20 -40.73 -50.30
C LEU A 19 -1.88 -41.61 -51.36
N GLY A 20 -1.56 -41.39 -52.64
CA GLY A 20 -2.17 -42.12 -53.76
C GLY A 20 -3.50 -41.54 -54.26
N SER A 21 -3.95 -40.40 -53.74
CA SER A 21 -5.12 -39.69 -54.28
C SER A 21 -4.88 -39.27 -55.75
N PRO A 22 -5.87 -39.46 -56.65
CA PRO A 22 -5.79 -38.94 -58.02
C PRO A 22 -5.75 -37.40 -58.08
N THR A 23 -6.20 -36.72 -57.03
CA THR A 23 -6.20 -35.24 -56.90
C THR A 23 -5.06 -34.71 -56.01
N PHE A 24 -4.08 -35.55 -55.65
CA PHE A 24 -3.04 -35.21 -54.67
C PHE A 24 -2.38 -33.84 -54.90
N ASN A 25 -2.03 -33.52 -56.15
CA ASN A 25 -1.36 -32.25 -56.47
C ASN A 25 -2.28 -31.03 -56.27
N GLU A 26 -3.57 -31.16 -56.60
CA GLU A 26 -4.56 -30.10 -56.42
C GLU A 26 -4.82 -29.86 -54.93
N ASP A 27 -5.05 -30.93 -54.18
CA ASP A 27 -5.27 -30.89 -52.73
C ASP A 27 -4.03 -30.37 -51.98
N ALA A 28 -2.82 -30.78 -52.39
CA ALA A 28 -1.57 -30.28 -51.82
C ALA A 28 -1.40 -28.77 -52.06
N TYR A 29 -1.71 -28.30 -53.28
CA TYR A 29 -1.65 -26.87 -53.61
C TYR A 29 -2.68 -26.06 -52.81
N ALA A 30 -3.91 -26.57 -52.68
CA ALA A 30 -4.95 -25.95 -51.86
C ALA A 30 -4.53 -25.85 -50.37
N THR A 31 -3.93 -26.91 -49.81
CA THR A 31 -3.42 -26.88 -48.44
C THR A 31 -2.28 -25.87 -48.29
N TRP A 32 -1.27 -25.90 -49.15
CA TRP A 32 -0.12 -25.00 -49.06
C TRP A 32 -0.46 -23.52 -49.25
N THR A 33 -1.49 -23.20 -50.05
CA THR A 33 -1.94 -21.82 -50.23
C THR A 33 -2.65 -21.24 -48.99
N THR A 34 -3.24 -22.09 -48.13
CA THR A 34 -3.88 -21.64 -46.88
C THR A 34 -2.91 -21.45 -45.70
N VAL A 35 -1.75 -22.11 -45.72
CA VAL A 35 -0.78 -22.11 -44.61
C VAL A 35 -0.25 -20.71 -44.23
N PRO A 36 0.15 -19.83 -45.17
CA PRO A 36 0.62 -18.49 -44.80
C PRO A 36 -0.42 -17.66 -44.02
N GLY A 37 -1.70 -17.79 -44.40
CA GLY A 37 -2.81 -17.14 -43.70
C GLY A 37 -3.00 -17.69 -42.28
N ALA A 38 -2.92 -19.01 -42.13
CA ALA A 38 -2.98 -19.66 -40.81
C ALA A 38 -1.82 -19.23 -39.90
N ILE A 39 -0.59 -19.14 -40.41
CA ILE A 39 0.58 -18.65 -39.65
C ILE A 39 0.37 -17.20 -39.20
N THR A 40 -0.09 -16.34 -40.11
CA THR A 40 -0.39 -14.93 -39.79
C THR A 40 -1.43 -14.85 -38.67
N ARG A 41 -2.51 -15.65 -38.77
CA ARG A 41 -3.59 -15.67 -37.78
C ARG A 41 -3.12 -16.14 -36.40
N VAL A 42 -2.21 -17.11 -36.33
CA VAL A 42 -1.60 -17.53 -35.05
C VAL A 42 -0.82 -16.37 -34.41
N GLY A 43 -0.10 -15.57 -35.21
CA GLY A 43 0.58 -14.36 -34.73
C GLY A 43 -0.38 -13.34 -34.14
N GLU A 44 -1.46 -13.02 -34.85
CA GLU A 44 -2.50 -12.09 -34.38
C GLU A 44 -3.17 -12.58 -33.08
N ILE A 45 -3.45 -13.88 -32.95
CA ILE A 45 -4.00 -14.48 -31.72
C ILE A 45 -3.01 -14.33 -30.57
N ALA A 46 -1.72 -14.59 -30.81
CA ALA A 46 -0.69 -14.46 -29.78
C ALA A 46 -0.53 -12.99 -29.31
N GLU A 47 -0.59 -12.03 -30.22
CA GLU A 47 -0.54 -10.60 -29.90
C GLU A 47 -1.77 -10.14 -29.09
N ASN A 48 -2.97 -10.61 -29.46
CA ASN A 48 -4.19 -10.32 -28.68
C ASN A 48 -4.13 -10.96 -27.29
N ALA A 49 -3.58 -12.16 -27.14
CA ALA A 49 -3.40 -12.81 -25.85
C ALA A 49 -2.40 -12.04 -24.96
N ALA A 50 -1.29 -11.57 -25.52
CA ALA A 50 -0.33 -10.72 -24.80
C ALA A 50 -0.98 -9.40 -24.37
N THR A 51 -1.72 -8.75 -25.27
CA THR A 51 -2.46 -7.50 -25.00
C THR A 51 -3.49 -7.69 -23.90
N ASN A 52 -4.28 -8.76 -23.94
CA ASN A 52 -5.28 -9.07 -22.91
C ASN A 52 -4.66 -9.36 -21.55
N THR A 53 -3.49 -10.00 -21.53
CA THR A 53 -2.74 -10.23 -20.29
C THR A 53 -2.31 -8.90 -19.65
N GLN A 54 -1.77 -7.98 -20.45
CA GLN A 54 -1.39 -6.65 -19.99
C GLN A 54 -2.60 -5.85 -19.49
N ILE A 55 -3.70 -5.85 -20.24
CA ILE A 55 -4.96 -5.21 -19.84
C ILE A 55 -5.47 -5.76 -18.50
N SER A 56 -5.44 -7.08 -18.32
CA SER A 56 -5.86 -7.74 -17.08
C SER A 56 -4.99 -7.30 -15.90
N HIS A 57 -3.67 -7.25 -16.08
CA HIS A 57 -2.74 -6.75 -15.08
C HIS A 57 -3.04 -5.30 -14.69
N ASP A 58 -3.20 -4.40 -15.66
CA ASP A 58 -3.43 -2.97 -15.41
C ASP A 58 -4.78 -2.71 -14.74
N ASN A 59 -5.80 -3.49 -15.11
CA ASN A 59 -7.10 -3.48 -14.45
C ASN A 59 -7.01 -3.95 -13.00
N ALA A 60 -6.20 -4.97 -12.70
CA ALA A 60 -5.98 -5.43 -11.33
C ALA A 60 -5.26 -4.36 -10.48
N VAL A 61 -4.24 -3.69 -11.03
CA VAL A 61 -3.56 -2.56 -10.36
C VAL A 61 -4.54 -1.42 -10.08
N THR A 62 -5.37 -1.07 -11.06
CA THR A 62 -6.39 -0.02 -10.90
C THR A 62 -7.41 -0.40 -9.82
N ALA A 63 -7.83 -1.66 -9.75
CA ALA A 63 -8.76 -2.15 -8.73
C ALA A 63 -8.17 -2.07 -7.31
N LEU A 64 -6.87 -2.37 -7.16
CA LEU A 64 -6.17 -2.21 -5.88
C LEU A 64 -6.13 -0.75 -5.43
N GLN A 65 -5.80 0.17 -6.34
CA GLN A 65 -5.82 1.60 -6.03
C GLN A 65 -7.22 2.09 -5.64
N ALA A 66 -8.27 1.64 -6.34
CA ALA A 66 -9.65 1.99 -6.02
C ALA A 66 -10.07 1.46 -4.65
N LYS A 67 -9.63 0.25 -4.27
CA LYS A 67 -9.84 -0.30 -2.93
C LYS A 67 -9.17 0.57 -1.87
N ASP A 68 -7.91 0.98 -2.05
CA ASP A 68 -7.21 1.81 -1.08
C ASP A 68 -7.89 3.18 -0.91
N LEU A 69 -8.30 3.81 -2.02
CA LEU A 69 -9.09 5.05 -1.98
C LEU A 69 -10.43 4.88 -1.26
N ALA A 70 -11.12 3.75 -1.45
CA ALA A 70 -12.38 3.47 -0.76
C ALA A 70 -12.18 3.30 0.75
N VAL A 71 -11.07 2.68 1.18
CA VAL A 71 -10.70 2.58 2.59
C VAL A 71 -10.43 3.96 3.18
N THR A 72 -9.60 4.78 2.52
CA THR A 72 -9.34 6.16 2.97
C THR A 72 -10.63 6.98 3.06
N ALA A 73 -11.49 6.93 2.04
CA ALA A 73 -12.76 7.66 2.06
C ALA A 73 -13.70 7.18 3.18
N ALA A 74 -13.72 5.87 3.48
CA ALA A 74 -14.51 5.33 4.59
C ALA A 74 -13.97 5.77 5.96
N GLU A 75 -12.65 5.86 6.10
CA GLU A 75 -11.98 6.39 7.31
C GLU A 75 -12.27 7.88 7.50
N GLU A 76 -12.12 8.68 6.45
CA GLU A 76 -12.46 10.11 6.45
C GLU A 76 -13.93 10.33 6.78
N ALA A 77 -14.84 9.56 6.19
CA ALA A 77 -16.26 9.63 6.50
C ALA A 77 -16.55 9.25 7.96
N SER A 78 -15.89 8.20 8.49
CA SER A 78 -16.04 7.77 9.89
C SER A 78 -15.51 8.81 10.89
N ALA A 79 -14.40 9.48 10.56
CA ALA A 79 -13.79 10.54 11.36
C ALA A 79 -14.53 11.89 11.26
N SER A 80 -15.23 12.13 10.15
CA SER A 80 -15.98 13.39 9.93
C SER A 80 -17.34 13.42 10.63
N VAL A 81 -17.90 12.26 11.01
CA VAL A 81 -19.16 12.20 11.77
C VAL A 81 -18.88 12.69 13.19
N ASN A 82 -19.30 13.94 13.46
CA ASN A 82 -19.16 14.65 14.74
C ASN A 82 -17.72 15.11 15.08
N PHE A 83 -16.97 15.59 14.07
CA PHE A 83 -15.69 16.26 14.33
C PHE A 83 -15.91 17.63 14.98
N LEU A 84 -15.33 17.82 16.17
CA LEU A 84 -15.51 19.04 16.97
C LEU A 84 -14.39 20.08 16.76
N GLY A 85 -13.27 19.71 16.13
CA GLY A 85 -12.09 20.58 15.97
C GLY A 85 -10.89 20.12 16.78
N PHE A 86 -10.02 21.06 17.17
CA PHE A 86 -8.89 20.79 18.06
C PHE A 86 -9.39 20.45 19.47
N TRP A 87 -8.81 19.44 20.12
CA TRP A 87 -9.19 19.01 21.47
C TRP A 87 -8.99 20.14 22.48
N GLU A 88 -7.91 20.90 22.33
CA GLU A 88 -7.50 22.00 23.20
C GLU A 88 -8.56 23.12 23.27
N ASP A 89 -9.41 23.22 22.24
CA ASP A 89 -10.47 24.22 22.15
C ASP A 89 -11.82 23.72 22.71
N GLN A 90 -11.93 22.43 23.06
CA GLN A 90 -13.19 21.83 23.48
C GLN A 90 -13.39 21.92 25.00
N THR A 91 -14.63 22.14 25.42
CA THR A 91 -15.02 22.11 26.84
C THR A 91 -16.36 21.44 27.04
N GLY A 92 -16.63 20.94 28.25
CA GLY A 92 -17.92 20.36 28.60
C GLY A 92 -18.10 18.91 28.12
N PRO A 93 -19.34 18.39 28.18
CA PRO A 93 -19.60 16.99 27.88
C PRO A 93 -19.48 16.70 26.38
N ALA A 94 -18.96 15.52 26.06
CA ALA A 94 -18.85 15.02 24.70
C ALA A 94 -19.56 13.66 24.58
N ALA A 95 -20.39 13.51 23.56
CA ALA A 95 -21.08 12.25 23.30
C ALA A 95 -20.08 11.15 22.90
N LYS A 96 -20.51 9.89 23.01
CA LYS A 96 -19.75 8.77 22.46
C LYS A 96 -19.66 8.88 20.93
N GLY A 97 -18.48 8.64 20.37
CA GLY A 97 -18.21 8.65 18.93
C GLY A 97 -17.86 10.01 18.34
N VAL A 98 -17.71 11.07 19.16
CA VAL A 98 -17.19 12.36 18.68
C VAL A 98 -15.73 12.23 18.28
N SER A 99 -15.28 13.10 17.39
CA SER A 99 -13.88 13.15 16.97
C SER A 99 -13.25 14.51 17.22
N VAL A 100 -11.97 14.52 17.62
CA VAL A 100 -11.16 15.73 17.87
C VAL A 100 -9.77 15.54 17.28
N LYS A 101 -9.08 16.65 16.97
CA LYS A 101 -7.69 16.65 16.55
C LYS A 101 -6.80 17.01 17.74
N HIS A 102 -5.82 16.17 18.05
CA HIS A 102 -4.85 16.43 19.11
C HIS A 102 -3.50 15.81 18.74
N ASN A 103 -2.40 16.53 18.97
CA ASN A 103 -1.03 16.10 18.58
C ASN A 103 -0.94 15.60 17.12
N ASN A 104 -1.61 16.33 16.21
CA ASN A 104 -1.69 16.03 14.78
C ASN A 104 -2.31 14.67 14.40
N ARG A 105 -3.10 14.06 15.29
CA ARG A 105 -3.91 12.86 15.01
C ARG A 105 -5.38 13.11 15.23
N ILE A 106 -6.23 12.34 14.55
CA ILE A 106 -7.67 12.32 14.82
C ILE A 106 -7.96 11.24 15.86
N TRP A 107 -8.62 11.65 16.92
CA TRP A 107 -9.08 10.79 18.00
C TRP A 107 -10.59 10.67 17.94
N ARG A 108 -11.11 9.52 18.35
CA ARG A 108 -12.54 9.24 18.45
C ARG A 108 -12.88 8.77 19.85
N SER A 109 -13.90 9.33 20.46
CA SER A 109 -14.35 8.90 21.79
C SER A 109 -15.02 7.53 21.70
N VAL A 110 -14.57 6.57 22.51
CA VAL A 110 -15.16 5.23 22.61
C VAL A 110 -16.24 5.13 23.69
N VAL A 111 -16.32 6.15 24.55
CA VAL A 111 -17.33 6.32 25.61
C VAL A 111 -17.88 7.75 25.58
N ALA A 112 -18.98 8.00 26.29
CA ALA A 112 -19.43 9.36 26.55
C ALA A 112 -18.55 9.99 27.64
N ILE A 113 -18.10 11.22 27.43
CA ILE A 113 -17.16 11.92 28.31
C ILE A 113 -17.90 13.06 28.99
N ALA A 114 -17.94 13.08 30.31
CA ALA A 114 -18.67 14.10 31.07
C ALA A 114 -18.03 15.50 30.98
N ASN A 115 -16.70 15.56 30.89
CA ASN A 115 -15.97 16.79 30.60
C ASN A 115 -14.72 16.47 29.75
N ILE A 116 -14.72 16.92 28.51
CA ILE A 116 -13.68 16.62 27.52
C ILE A 116 -12.30 17.15 27.90
N THR A 117 -12.22 18.22 28.71
CA THR A 117 -10.95 18.79 29.18
C THR A 117 -10.22 17.88 30.18
N LEU A 118 -10.93 16.95 30.81
CA LEU A 118 -10.37 15.99 31.78
C LEU A 118 -9.99 14.66 31.13
N SER A 119 -10.27 14.50 29.83
CA SER A 119 -10.00 13.27 29.09
C SER A 119 -9.15 13.63 27.88
N GLU A 120 -7.84 13.66 28.09
CA GLU A 120 -6.86 14.00 27.04
C GLU A 120 -6.64 12.82 26.08
N PRO A 121 -6.81 13.01 24.76
CA PRO A 121 -6.55 11.97 23.78
C PRO A 121 -5.09 11.50 23.80
N GLY A 122 -4.86 10.19 23.84
CA GLY A 122 -3.52 9.60 23.98
C GLY A 122 -3.05 9.46 25.43
N VAL A 123 -3.76 10.02 26.40
CA VAL A 123 -3.54 9.79 27.84
C VAL A 123 -4.68 8.99 28.44
N SER A 124 -5.93 9.36 28.14
CA SER A 124 -7.13 8.64 28.60
C SER A 124 -7.50 7.48 27.66
N ALA A 125 -8.01 6.40 28.26
CA ALA A 125 -8.60 5.25 27.54
C ALA A 125 -9.96 5.56 26.91
N ASP A 126 -10.53 6.74 27.14
CA ASP A 126 -11.79 7.18 26.53
C ASP A 126 -11.68 7.44 25.02
N TRP A 127 -10.45 7.45 24.49
CA TRP A 127 -10.14 7.76 23.11
C TRP A 127 -9.51 6.56 22.40
N THR A 128 -9.89 6.39 21.14
CA THR A 128 -9.17 5.55 20.19
C THR A 128 -8.73 6.39 19.02
N THR A 129 -7.68 5.98 18.32
CA THR A 129 -7.24 6.65 17.10
C THR A 129 -8.28 6.41 16.00
N GLY A 130 -8.77 7.49 15.39
CA GLY A 130 -9.64 7.43 14.21
C GLY A 130 -8.88 7.06 12.94
N ASP A 131 -7.55 7.12 12.98
CA ASP A 131 -6.65 6.73 11.90
C ASP A 131 -6.67 5.20 11.75
N GLY A 132 -7.53 4.69 10.85
CA GLY A 132 -7.53 3.29 10.41
C GLY A 132 -6.37 2.94 9.47
N GLY A 133 -5.73 3.96 8.91
CA GLY A 133 -4.53 3.87 8.08
C GLY A 133 -3.25 4.27 8.81
N VAL A 134 -2.12 3.78 8.32
CA VAL A 134 -0.81 4.27 8.76
C VAL A 134 -0.58 5.65 8.13
N VAL A 135 -0.53 6.71 8.95
CA VAL A 135 -0.23 8.07 8.46
C VAL A 135 1.16 8.05 7.81
N THR A 136 1.29 8.39 6.53
CA THR A 136 2.59 8.38 5.84
C THR A 136 3.20 9.77 5.73
N GLN A 137 4.50 9.91 6.03
CA GLN A 137 5.23 11.18 5.94
C GLN A 137 6.54 11.02 5.15
N ARG A 138 6.75 11.85 4.12
CA ARG A 138 8.04 11.93 3.43
C ARG A 138 9.00 12.84 4.18
N VAL A 139 10.24 12.39 4.32
CA VAL A 139 11.30 13.14 5.02
C VAL A 139 12.57 13.19 4.18
N ALA A 140 13.24 14.33 4.21
CA ALA A 140 14.49 14.59 3.49
C ALA A 140 15.62 15.11 4.40
N VAL A 141 15.36 15.20 5.71
CA VAL A 141 16.29 15.67 6.73
C VAL A 141 16.15 14.81 7.98
N ASN A 142 17.11 14.91 8.90
CA ASN A 142 17.03 14.25 10.20
C ASN A 142 15.73 14.62 10.90
N THR A 143 15.01 13.62 11.42
CA THR A 143 13.64 13.79 11.90
C THR A 143 13.39 12.94 13.14
N THR A 144 12.78 13.53 14.18
CA THR A 144 12.22 12.77 15.30
C THR A 144 10.89 12.15 14.88
N MET A 145 10.80 10.82 14.96
CA MET A 145 9.61 10.07 14.61
C MET A 145 8.48 10.35 15.63
N SER A 146 7.23 10.11 15.25
CA SER A 146 6.05 10.31 16.11
C SER A 146 5.12 9.09 16.08
N ALA A 147 5.20 8.20 17.09
CA ALA A 147 4.45 6.92 17.23
C ALA A 147 3.84 6.40 15.90
N GLY A 148 2.59 5.95 15.78
CA GLY A 148 1.99 5.42 14.53
C GLY A 148 1.99 6.24 13.20
N VAL A 149 3.05 6.96 12.85
CA VAL A 149 3.35 7.54 11.54
C VAL A 149 4.40 6.67 10.84
N ALA A 150 4.15 6.25 9.59
CA ALA A 150 5.15 5.65 8.72
C ALA A 150 5.93 6.70 7.94
N TYR A 151 7.24 6.65 8.02
CA TYR A 151 8.11 7.59 7.35
C TYR A 151 8.71 7.00 6.07
N THR A 152 8.85 7.82 5.03
CA THR A 152 9.60 7.47 3.81
C THR A 152 10.76 8.45 3.63
N GLY A 153 11.99 7.95 3.78
CA GLY A 153 13.22 8.70 3.56
C GLY A 153 13.49 8.92 2.08
N THR A 154 13.56 10.19 1.66
CA THR A 154 13.79 10.61 0.27
C THR A 154 15.18 11.20 0.03
N ALA A 155 15.94 11.42 1.10
CA ALA A 155 17.34 11.85 1.06
C ALA A 155 18.24 10.81 1.74
N SER A 156 19.45 10.65 1.24
CA SER A 156 20.45 9.73 1.77
C SER A 156 21.08 10.26 3.06
N GLY A 157 21.50 9.37 3.96
CA GLY A 157 22.26 9.73 5.15
C GLY A 157 21.45 10.38 6.27
N ILE A 158 20.12 10.41 6.17
CA ILE A 158 19.26 10.94 7.23
C ILE A 158 19.28 10.03 8.45
N VAL A 159 19.20 10.65 9.63
CA VAL A 159 19.03 9.98 10.91
C VAL A 159 17.60 10.19 11.40
N MET A 160 16.87 9.10 11.56
CA MET A 160 15.57 9.07 12.21
C MET A 160 15.80 8.87 13.71
N LEU A 161 15.20 9.72 14.55
CA LEU A 161 15.32 9.64 16.00
C LEU A 161 14.01 9.11 16.59
N ALA A 162 14.06 8.05 17.41
CA ALA A 162 12.89 7.58 18.14
C ALA A 162 12.36 8.64 19.12
N PRO A 163 11.03 8.71 19.36
CA PRO A 163 10.47 9.58 20.40
C PRO A 163 11.12 9.27 21.76
N ALA A 164 11.34 10.31 22.59
CA ALA A 164 11.87 10.12 23.95
C ALA A 164 10.92 9.31 24.85
N THR A 165 9.62 9.33 24.55
CA THR A 165 8.58 8.60 25.28
C THR A 165 7.77 7.76 24.31
N LEU A 166 7.65 6.47 24.61
CA LEU A 166 6.81 5.53 23.89
C LEU A 166 5.84 4.88 24.89
N LEU A 167 4.60 4.66 24.46
CA LEU A 167 3.59 3.93 25.21
C LEU A 167 3.49 2.49 24.68
N PRO A 168 3.17 1.50 25.54
CA PRO A 168 2.93 0.14 25.08
C PRO A 168 1.88 0.13 23.95
N GLY A 169 2.26 -0.43 22.81
CA GLY A 169 1.43 -0.45 21.60
C GLY A 169 1.89 0.48 20.48
N ASP A 170 2.72 1.49 20.78
CA ASP A 170 3.24 2.42 19.78
C ASP A 170 4.04 1.68 18.71
N VAL A 171 3.89 2.11 17.46
CA VAL A 171 4.59 1.54 16.31
C VAL A 171 5.47 2.61 15.69
N LEU A 172 6.74 2.28 15.43
CA LEU A 172 7.66 3.09 14.64
C LEU A 172 7.87 2.41 13.29
N GLU A 173 7.64 3.14 12.20
CA GLU A 173 7.78 2.62 10.85
C GLU A 173 8.56 3.58 9.96
N PHE A 174 9.54 3.05 9.23
CA PHE A 174 10.34 3.81 8.29
C PHE A 174 10.74 2.96 7.08
N MET A 175 10.69 3.55 5.89
CA MET A 175 11.19 3.01 4.63
C MET A 175 12.25 3.94 4.04
N ASN A 176 13.43 3.42 3.73
CA ASN A 176 14.44 4.14 2.96
C ASN A 176 14.14 4.00 1.46
N ALA A 177 13.72 5.07 0.80
CA ALA A 177 13.44 5.06 -0.65
C ALA A 177 14.66 5.49 -1.50
N THR A 178 15.85 5.57 -0.90
CA THR A 178 17.07 6.02 -1.59
C THR A 178 18.01 4.87 -1.92
N SER A 179 18.96 5.13 -2.83
CA SER A 179 20.03 4.20 -3.22
C SER A 179 21.19 4.12 -2.21
N GLN A 180 21.14 4.90 -1.14
CA GLN A 180 22.17 5.00 -0.10
C GLN A 180 21.60 4.62 1.26
N ARG A 181 22.44 4.51 2.29
CA ARG A 181 21.98 4.17 3.65
C ARG A 181 21.25 5.36 4.31
N SER A 182 20.27 5.04 5.13
CA SER A 182 19.72 5.92 6.17
C SER A 182 20.03 5.32 7.53
N TYR A 183 19.72 6.03 8.62
CA TYR A 183 20.09 5.62 9.96
C TYR A 183 18.92 5.77 10.93
N MET A 184 18.85 4.89 11.92
CA MET A 184 17.88 4.95 13.02
C MET A 184 18.62 5.06 14.35
N ASP A 185 18.37 6.14 15.08
CA ASP A 185 18.75 6.29 16.47
C ASP A 185 17.54 5.96 17.35
N PHE A 186 17.66 4.93 18.17
CA PHE A 186 16.60 4.49 19.08
C PHE A 186 16.46 5.36 20.33
N ASN A 187 17.23 6.45 20.45
CA ASN A 187 17.11 7.44 21.54
C ASN A 187 17.17 6.79 22.94
N GLY A 188 18.02 5.78 23.10
CA GLY A 188 18.17 5.02 24.34
C GLY A 188 17.17 3.88 24.56
N HIS A 189 16.17 3.71 23.69
CA HIS A 189 15.26 2.57 23.75
C HIS A 189 15.99 1.26 23.42
N THR A 190 15.62 0.20 24.14
CA THR A 190 16.11 -1.15 23.81
C THR A 190 15.36 -1.70 22.60
N VAL A 191 16.06 -2.46 21.77
CA VAL A 191 15.47 -3.17 20.62
C VAL A 191 15.69 -4.66 20.83
N LYS A 192 14.64 -5.45 20.66
CA LYS A 192 14.66 -6.90 20.87
C LYS A 192 15.60 -7.57 19.86
N GLY A 193 16.55 -8.34 20.35
CA GLY A 193 17.51 -9.09 19.54
C GLY A 193 18.96 -8.70 19.86
N GLN A 194 19.83 -8.76 18.85
CA GLN A 194 21.19 -8.25 18.97
C GLN A 194 21.15 -6.73 18.98
N THR A 195 21.83 -6.09 19.96
CA THR A 195 21.96 -4.64 20.03
C THR A 195 22.44 -4.11 18.67
N PRO A 196 21.61 -3.37 17.93
CA PRO A 196 22.05 -2.78 16.67
C PRO A 196 23.19 -1.79 16.96
N ASP A 197 24.06 -1.57 15.98
CA ASP A 197 24.91 -0.37 16.00
C ASP A 197 24.02 0.86 16.25
N SER A 198 24.49 1.81 17.05
CA SER A 198 23.76 3.07 17.29
C SER A 198 24.53 4.22 16.63
N PRO A 199 24.01 4.85 15.56
CA PRO A 199 22.70 4.59 14.95
C PRO A 199 22.69 3.37 14.01
N MET A 200 21.55 2.68 13.94
CA MET A 200 21.35 1.47 13.15
C MET A 200 21.28 1.82 11.67
N ALA A 201 22.13 1.22 10.85
CA ALA A 201 22.11 1.43 9.41
C ALA A 201 20.89 0.74 8.77
N ILE A 202 20.12 1.52 8.02
CA ILE A 202 18.99 1.07 7.21
C ILE A 202 19.46 0.99 5.75
N PRO A 203 19.52 -0.22 5.15
CA PRO A 203 19.99 -0.38 3.78
C PRO A 203 19.12 0.37 2.75
N PRO A 204 19.64 0.59 1.53
CA PRO A 204 18.86 1.11 0.40
C PRO A 204 17.61 0.27 0.15
N PHE A 205 16.47 0.93 -0.10
CA PHE A 205 15.19 0.28 -0.43
C PHE A 205 14.69 -0.73 0.61
N ARG A 206 15.12 -0.58 1.87
CA ARG A 206 14.67 -1.38 3.01
C ARG A 206 14.07 -0.48 4.08
N GLY A 207 13.32 -1.10 4.98
CA GLY A 207 12.67 -0.41 6.07
C GLY A 207 12.54 -1.29 7.30
N PHE A 208 11.96 -0.74 8.34
CA PHE A 208 11.57 -1.46 9.55
C PHE A 208 10.17 -1.04 9.97
N ARG A 209 9.53 -1.93 10.73
CA ARG A 209 8.34 -1.64 11.51
C ARG A 209 8.52 -2.32 12.85
N LEU A 210 8.58 -1.52 13.91
CA LEU A 210 8.85 -1.97 15.27
C LEU A 210 7.71 -1.52 16.17
N LYS A 211 7.26 -2.40 17.06
CA LYS A 211 6.23 -2.11 18.05
C LYS A 211 6.85 -2.08 19.45
N TYR A 212 6.50 -1.07 20.24
CA TYR A 212 6.91 -0.97 21.63
C TYR A 212 5.99 -1.82 22.51
N ASP A 213 6.56 -2.72 23.31
CA ASP A 213 5.80 -3.58 24.23
C ASP A 213 5.68 -3.01 25.66
N GLY A 214 6.28 -1.83 25.90
CA GLY A 214 6.39 -1.22 27.22
C GLY A 214 7.78 -1.32 27.84
N VAL A 215 8.68 -2.11 27.23
CA VAL A 215 10.08 -2.26 27.67
C VAL A 215 11.03 -2.14 26.48
N THR A 216 10.69 -2.78 25.36
CA THR A 216 11.55 -2.90 24.19
C THR A 216 10.77 -2.68 22.89
N LEU A 217 11.48 -2.28 21.85
CA LEU A 217 10.99 -2.24 20.47
C LEU A 217 11.22 -3.61 19.82
N ALA A 218 10.17 -4.23 19.29
CA ALA A 218 10.21 -5.57 18.68
C ALA A 218 9.45 -5.65 17.34
#